data_AF-A0A559GFY2-F1
#
_entry.id   AF-A0A559GFY2-F1
#
_cell.length_a   1.000
_cell.length_b   1.000
_cell.length_c   1.000
_cell.angle_alpha   90.00
_cell.angle_beta   90.00
_cell.angle_gamma   90.00
#
_symmetry.space_group_name_H-M   'P 1'
#
loop_
_entity.id
_entity.type
_entity.pdbx_description
1 polymer ?
#
loop_
_entity_poly.entity_id
_entity_poly.type
_entity_poly.pdbx_seq_one_letter_code
_entity_poly.pdbx_strand_id
1 'polypeptide(L)'
;SEVDGVIISTPEHNHTIPSSLNSLLEWLSFNIHPLDGKPTMIVGASYDIQGSSRAQLHLRQILDAPGVNATVMPGSEFLLGRAHRAFDDNGDLIDERTVDFLDSCFYRFLRFVSVANQLNLPEEVRFEPGTYHVTTEGHNGKLPMDVTVSEDRIEKIEIDSSGESSGIADVVFTRIPAEIIEGQTLNVDAVSGASVTSNGVLDGVARAVKQAGANPDVLRKRSKAPSALDKEDKTYQADVVIVGGGGAGLAAAAAVLQAGKKPIVVEKFPAIGGNTVRAGGPMNAPDPAWQGTFAAHPGEAHTLQELIATDESTIDPEYLEDFRALKVEVEQYLQDPSYLFDSTLLYRIQTYIGGKRKDLQGNEIHGQYDLVSVLTERALESVRWLEDTGVEFVRSEVTMPVGALWRRGHKPVQPMGYAFISVLQKYVLEHGGKILT
;
A
#
# COMPACT_ATOMS: atom_id res chain seq x y z
N SER A 1 25.57 -7.93 -11.79
CA SER A 1 25.73 -8.96 -12.83
C SER A 1 27.21 -9.07 -13.15
N GLU A 2 27.82 -10.22 -12.93
CA GLU A 2 29.27 -10.47 -13.06
C GLU A 2 29.77 -10.63 -14.51
N VAL A 3 28.88 -10.50 -15.52
CA VAL A 3 29.27 -10.68 -16.92
C VAL A 3 29.57 -9.35 -17.62
N ASP A 4 30.65 -9.35 -18.42
CA ASP A 4 31.14 -8.18 -19.15
C ASP A 4 30.34 -7.87 -20.42
N GLY A 5 29.65 -8.84 -21.00
CA GLY A 5 28.83 -8.68 -22.21
C GLY A 5 27.88 -9.84 -22.43
N VAL A 6 26.90 -9.64 -23.31
CA VAL A 6 25.86 -10.63 -23.64
C VAL A 6 25.87 -10.91 -25.14
N ILE A 7 25.74 -12.18 -25.52
CA ILE A 7 25.54 -12.58 -26.91
C ILE A 7 24.15 -13.22 -27.01
N ILE A 8 23.30 -12.68 -27.88
CA ILE A 8 21.95 -13.22 -28.13
C ILE A 8 21.94 -13.85 -29.52
N SER A 9 21.65 -15.15 -29.57
CA SER A 9 21.41 -15.88 -30.82
C SER A 9 19.92 -15.92 -31.11
N THR A 10 19.52 -15.60 -32.35
CA THR A 10 18.11 -15.68 -32.78
C THR A 10 17.95 -16.36 -34.13
N PRO A 11 17.01 -17.31 -34.28
CA PRO A 11 16.50 -17.67 -35.58
C PRO A 11 15.55 -16.60 -36.13
N GLU A 12 15.13 -16.75 -37.38
CA GLU A 12 14.13 -15.86 -38.00
C GLU A 12 12.79 -16.56 -38.23
N HIS A 13 11.72 -15.98 -37.68
CA HIS A 13 10.34 -16.41 -37.83
C HIS A 13 9.56 -15.29 -38.52
N ASN A 14 9.16 -15.44 -39.79
CA ASN A 14 8.36 -14.43 -40.51
C ASN A 14 8.87 -12.98 -40.36
N HIS A 15 10.18 -12.77 -40.56
CA HIS A 15 10.86 -11.47 -40.40
C HIS A 15 10.93 -10.93 -38.96
N THR A 16 10.73 -11.78 -37.94
CA THR A 16 10.85 -11.41 -36.51
C THR A 16 11.64 -12.45 -35.71
N ILE A 17 12.00 -12.11 -34.48
CA ILE A 17 12.50 -13.04 -33.46
C ILE A 17 11.42 -14.04 -33.01
N PRO A 18 11.80 -15.19 -32.42
CA PRO A 18 10.87 -16.09 -31.75
C PRO A 18 10.09 -15.42 -30.62
N SER A 19 8.84 -15.84 -30.43
CA SER A 19 8.01 -15.37 -29.32
C SER A 19 8.64 -15.63 -27.95
N SER A 20 9.33 -16.75 -27.76
CA SER A 20 10.03 -17.09 -26.52
C SER A 20 11.14 -16.10 -26.17
N LEU A 21 11.91 -15.65 -27.17
CA LEU A 21 12.95 -14.63 -26.95
C LEU A 21 12.33 -13.29 -26.58
N ASN A 22 11.23 -12.90 -27.24
CA ASN A 22 10.53 -11.67 -26.90
C ASN A 22 10.02 -11.71 -25.45
N SER A 23 9.33 -12.79 -25.06
CA SER A 23 8.83 -12.93 -23.69
C SER A 23 9.95 -12.92 -22.64
N LEU A 24 11.11 -13.51 -22.92
CA LEU A 24 12.26 -13.42 -22.02
C LEU A 24 12.73 -11.97 -21.84
N LEU A 25 12.86 -11.20 -22.93
CA LEU A 25 13.28 -9.80 -22.87
C LEU A 25 12.26 -8.91 -22.13
N GLU A 26 10.97 -9.19 -22.26
CA GLU A 26 9.91 -8.51 -21.49
C GLU A 26 10.08 -8.72 -19.97
N TRP A 27 10.38 -9.94 -19.52
CA TRP A 27 10.66 -10.21 -18.11
C TRP A 27 11.94 -9.53 -17.62
N LEU A 28 12.97 -9.47 -18.47
CA LEU A 28 14.24 -8.81 -18.20
C LEU A 28 14.21 -7.28 -18.37
N SER A 29 13.04 -6.69 -18.62
CA SER A 29 12.87 -5.23 -18.72
C SER A 29 11.81 -4.68 -17.78
N PHE A 30 11.08 -5.54 -17.06
CA PHE A 30 9.99 -5.11 -16.18
C PHE A 30 10.46 -4.66 -14.79
N ASN A 31 11.05 -5.58 -14.00
CA ASN A 31 11.44 -5.31 -12.59
C ASN A 31 12.95 -5.42 -12.36
N ILE A 32 13.64 -6.15 -13.23
CA ILE A 32 15.09 -6.22 -13.28
C ILE A 32 15.52 -5.66 -14.62
N HIS A 33 16.60 -4.87 -14.66
CA HIS A 33 17.14 -4.26 -15.88
C HIS A 33 18.59 -4.73 -16.16
N PRO A 34 18.87 -6.04 -16.23
CA PRO A 34 20.23 -6.55 -16.34
C PRO A 34 20.94 -6.22 -17.67
N LEU A 35 20.16 -5.80 -18.68
CA LEU A 35 20.67 -5.40 -19.99
C LEU A 35 20.95 -3.89 -20.10
N ASP A 36 20.56 -3.06 -19.12
CA ASP A 36 20.77 -1.61 -19.18
C ASP A 36 22.27 -1.28 -19.27
N GLY A 37 22.65 -0.57 -20.33
CA GLY A 37 24.04 -0.29 -20.70
C GLY A 37 24.84 -1.51 -21.15
N LYS A 38 24.35 -2.74 -20.96
CA LYS A 38 25.16 -3.96 -21.14
C LYS A 38 25.60 -4.13 -22.60
N PRO A 39 26.91 -4.31 -22.88
CA PRO A 39 27.38 -4.53 -24.24
C PRO A 39 26.79 -5.83 -24.79
N THR A 40 26.08 -5.74 -25.92
CA THR A 40 25.32 -6.86 -26.46
C THR A 40 25.66 -7.11 -27.93
N MET A 41 25.94 -8.36 -28.29
CA MET A 41 26.10 -8.80 -29.67
C MET A 41 24.92 -9.67 -30.07
N ILE A 42 24.50 -9.55 -31.33
CA ILE A 42 23.47 -10.40 -31.90
C ILE A 42 24.13 -11.30 -32.94
N VAL A 43 23.83 -12.59 -32.85
CA VAL A 43 24.12 -13.59 -33.87
C VAL A 43 22.81 -14.26 -34.28
N GLY A 44 22.79 -14.91 -35.42
CA GLY A 44 21.59 -15.64 -35.79
C GLY A 44 21.73 -16.47 -37.05
N ALA A 45 20.75 -17.34 -37.23
CA ALA A 45 20.75 -18.34 -38.28
C ALA A 45 19.34 -18.56 -38.83
N SER A 46 19.19 -18.81 -40.13
CA SER A 46 17.90 -19.21 -40.71
C SER A 46 18.07 -20.28 -41.78
N TYR A 47 16.96 -20.88 -42.20
CA TYR A 47 16.99 -21.91 -43.23
C TYR A 47 17.15 -21.37 -44.65
N ASP A 48 16.88 -20.08 -44.86
CA ASP A 48 16.99 -19.43 -46.16
C ASP A 48 18.34 -18.69 -46.31
N ILE A 49 18.62 -18.19 -47.50
CA ILE A 49 19.90 -17.57 -47.87
C ILE A 49 20.18 -16.25 -47.16
N GLN A 50 19.15 -15.53 -46.70
CA GLN A 50 19.30 -14.22 -46.06
C GLN A 50 19.70 -14.32 -44.58
N GLY A 51 19.80 -15.53 -44.03
CA GLY A 51 20.05 -15.73 -42.61
C GLY A 51 18.97 -15.06 -41.76
N SER A 52 19.34 -14.56 -40.59
CA SER A 52 18.42 -13.92 -39.64
C SER A 52 18.30 -12.40 -39.80
N SER A 53 18.54 -11.87 -41.01
CA SER A 53 18.74 -10.43 -41.23
C SER A 53 17.62 -9.55 -40.65
N ARG A 54 16.36 -9.91 -40.85
CA ARG A 54 15.21 -9.10 -40.39
C ARG A 54 14.92 -9.35 -38.92
N ALA A 55 15.10 -10.58 -38.45
CA ALA A 55 15.00 -10.88 -37.02
C ALA A 55 16.02 -10.09 -36.19
N GLN A 56 17.27 -9.95 -36.65
CA GLN A 56 18.28 -9.16 -35.93
C GLN A 56 17.94 -7.67 -35.91
N LEU A 57 17.43 -7.10 -37.02
CA LEU A 57 16.99 -5.71 -37.05
C LEU A 57 15.84 -5.46 -36.05
N HIS A 58 14.86 -6.36 -36.01
CA HIS A 58 13.77 -6.25 -35.04
C HIS A 58 14.28 -6.42 -33.59
N LEU A 59 15.19 -7.37 -33.34
CA LEU A 59 15.81 -7.55 -32.03
C LEU A 59 16.59 -6.31 -31.58
N ARG A 60 17.34 -5.66 -32.48
CA ARG A 60 18.03 -4.39 -32.16
C ARG A 60 17.05 -3.33 -31.68
N GLN A 61 15.91 -3.20 -32.34
CA GLN A 61 14.86 -2.25 -31.93
C GLN A 61 14.30 -2.57 -30.54
N ILE A 62 14.09 -3.85 -30.24
CA ILE A 62 13.62 -4.29 -28.91
C ILE A 62 14.68 -4.00 -27.83
N LEU A 63 15.94 -4.29 -28.12
CA LEU A 63 17.06 -4.08 -27.20
C LEU A 63 17.33 -2.59 -26.90
N ASP A 64 16.99 -1.70 -27.82
CA ASP A 64 17.08 -0.24 -27.68
C ASP A 64 15.89 0.37 -26.90
N ALA A 65 14.83 -0.42 -26.65
CA ALA A 65 13.63 0.09 -25.99
C ALA A 65 13.92 0.52 -24.53
N PRO A 66 13.24 1.59 -24.04
CA PRO A 66 13.32 2.00 -22.65
C PRO A 66 13.02 0.84 -21.69
N GLY A 67 13.91 0.63 -20.71
CA GLY A 67 13.82 -0.48 -19.76
C GLY A 67 14.63 -1.71 -20.18
N VAL A 68 15.00 -1.86 -21.46
CA VAL A 68 16.04 -2.81 -21.88
C VAL A 68 17.38 -2.08 -21.99
N ASN A 69 17.43 -0.97 -22.75
CA ASN A 69 18.57 -0.05 -22.89
C ASN A 69 19.93 -0.75 -23.13
N ALA A 70 19.95 -1.83 -23.92
CA ALA A 70 21.19 -2.56 -24.16
C ALA A 70 22.11 -1.79 -25.10
N THR A 71 23.42 -1.81 -24.85
CA THR A 71 24.41 -1.22 -25.74
C THR A 71 24.76 -2.22 -26.83
N VAL A 72 23.99 -2.22 -27.92
CA VAL A 72 24.14 -3.24 -28.99
C VAL A 72 25.29 -2.89 -29.95
N MET A 73 26.19 -3.83 -30.21
CA MET A 73 27.34 -3.63 -31.11
C MET A 73 26.88 -3.33 -32.56
N PRO A 74 27.32 -2.22 -33.18
CA PRO A 74 26.96 -1.87 -34.55
C PRO A 74 27.82 -2.61 -35.59
N GLY A 75 27.26 -2.86 -36.78
CA GLY A 75 28.00 -3.15 -38.02
C GLY A 75 28.72 -4.50 -38.14
N SER A 76 28.67 -5.38 -37.14
CA SER A 76 29.21 -6.75 -37.21
C SER A 76 28.08 -7.77 -37.05
N GLU A 77 27.42 -8.07 -38.18
CA GLU A 77 26.21 -8.90 -38.24
C GLU A 77 26.56 -10.31 -38.73
N PHE A 78 26.49 -11.29 -37.83
CA PHE A 78 26.63 -12.69 -38.20
C PHE A 78 25.26 -13.26 -38.58
N LEU A 79 25.06 -13.49 -39.87
CA LEU A 79 23.78 -13.89 -40.48
C LEU A 79 23.93 -15.23 -41.19
N LEU A 80 23.85 -16.33 -40.45
CA LEU A 80 24.05 -17.66 -41.01
C LEU A 80 22.83 -18.10 -41.85
N GLY A 81 22.98 -18.12 -43.17
CA GLY A 81 21.97 -18.67 -44.08
C GLY A 81 22.06 -20.19 -44.20
N ARG A 82 20.98 -20.83 -44.63
CA ARG A 82 20.90 -22.29 -44.86
C ARG A 82 21.43 -23.13 -43.69
N ALA A 83 21.08 -22.76 -42.47
CA ALA A 83 21.60 -23.39 -41.24
C ALA A 83 21.50 -24.92 -41.23
N HIS A 84 20.45 -25.49 -41.83
CA HIS A 84 20.25 -26.95 -41.96
C HIS A 84 21.32 -27.68 -42.81
N ARG A 85 22.25 -26.95 -43.45
CA ARG A 85 23.39 -27.49 -44.21
C ARG A 85 24.74 -26.94 -43.75
N ALA A 86 24.74 -26.07 -42.74
CA ALA A 86 25.93 -25.33 -42.33
C ALA A 86 26.78 -26.09 -41.30
N PHE A 87 26.24 -27.16 -40.73
CA PHE A 87 26.86 -27.92 -39.64
C PHE A 87 27.11 -29.38 -40.04
N ASP A 88 28.16 -29.99 -39.48
CA ASP A 88 28.41 -31.42 -39.56
C ASP A 88 27.64 -32.22 -38.50
N ASP A 89 27.90 -33.53 -38.43
CA ASP A 89 27.24 -34.43 -37.47
C ASP A 89 27.63 -34.15 -36.00
N ASN A 90 28.72 -33.41 -35.75
CA ASN A 90 29.13 -32.98 -34.41
C ASN A 90 28.53 -31.62 -34.01
N GLY A 91 27.87 -30.93 -34.95
CA GLY A 91 27.33 -29.58 -34.74
C GLY A 91 28.34 -28.46 -35.01
N ASP A 92 29.46 -28.76 -35.67
CA ASP A 92 30.49 -27.79 -36.03
C ASP A 92 30.23 -27.17 -37.41
N LEU A 93 30.59 -25.90 -37.59
CA LEU A 93 30.46 -25.22 -38.89
C LEU A 93 31.43 -25.83 -39.91
N ILE A 94 30.91 -26.23 -41.07
CA ILE A 94 31.71 -26.92 -42.11
C ILE A 94 32.52 -25.97 -43.01
N ASP A 95 32.13 -24.69 -43.08
CA ASP A 95 32.76 -23.69 -43.96
C ASP A 95 33.75 -22.82 -43.16
N GLU A 96 35.04 -23.00 -43.42
CA GLU A 96 36.12 -22.30 -42.71
C GLU A 96 36.00 -20.77 -42.84
N ARG A 97 35.52 -20.25 -43.98
CA ARG A 97 35.32 -18.80 -44.16
C ARG A 97 34.24 -18.24 -43.25
N THR A 98 33.18 -19.02 -43.01
CA THR A 98 32.11 -18.67 -42.07
C THR A 98 32.62 -18.67 -40.64
N VAL A 99 33.48 -19.63 -40.28
CA VAL A 99 34.17 -19.67 -38.98
C VAL A 99 35.06 -18.44 -38.80
N ASP A 100 35.93 -18.13 -39.77
CA ASP A 100 36.80 -16.96 -39.75
C ASP A 100 36.01 -15.65 -39.59
N PHE A 101 34.85 -15.55 -40.26
CA PHE A 101 33.98 -14.39 -40.15
C PHE A 101 33.34 -14.28 -38.76
N LEU A 102 32.84 -15.38 -38.20
CA LEU A 102 32.30 -15.42 -36.84
C LEU A 102 33.36 -15.04 -35.80
N ASP A 103 34.58 -15.58 -35.92
CA ASP A 103 35.72 -15.23 -35.08
C ASP A 103 36.04 -13.73 -35.17
N SER A 104 36.05 -13.17 -36.38
CA SER A 104 36.25 -11.73 -36.56
C SER A 104 35.18 -10.89 -35.84
N CYS A 105 33.93 -11.37 -35.80
CA CYS A 105 32.85 -10.72 -35.10
C CYS A 105 33.03 -10.81 -33.57
N PHE A 106 33.49 -11.95 -33.04
CA PHE A 106 33.83 -12.09 -31.62
C PHE A 106 35.02 -11.22 -31.21
N TYR A 107 36.09 -11.16 -32.00
CA TYR A 107 37.22 -10.26 -31.72
C TYR A 107 36.80 -8.79 -31.66
N ARG A 108 35.90 -8.37 -32.57
CA ARG A 108 35.33 -7.01 -32.53
C ARG A 108 34.43 -6.81 -31.31
N PHE A 109 33.64 -7.81 -30.96
CA PHE A 109 32.78 -7.74 -29.78
C PHE A 109 33.56 -7.63 -28.48
N LEU A 110 34.65 -8.39 -28.31
CA LEU A 110 35.51 -8.27 -27.13
C LEU A 110 36.12 -6.87 -26.98
N ARG A 111 36.52 -6.24 -28.10
CA ARG A 111 36.96 -4.83 -28.09
C ARG A 111 35.82 -3.88 -27.75
N PHE A 112 34.64 -4.11 -28.31
CA PHE A 112 33.45 -3.32 -28.04
C PHE A 112 33.03 -3.41 -26.56
N VAL A 113 33.05 -4.61 -25.97
CA VAL A 113 32.82 -4.86 -24.55
C VAL A 113 33.77 -4.01 -23.69
N SER A 114 35.07 -4.03 -24.01
CA SER A 114 36.07 -3.23 -23.29
C SER A 114 35.76 -1.72 -23.31
N VAL A 115 35.40 -1.17 -24.48
CA VAL A 115 35.07 0.25 -24.63
C VAL A 115 33.73 0.59 -23.99
N ALA A 116 32.69 -0.19 -24.25
CA ALA A 116 31.35 0.05 -23.75
C ALA A 116 31.27 -0.07 -22.22
N ASN A 117 32.01 -1.02 -21.62
CA ASN A 117 32.07 -1.11 -20.15
C ASN A 117 32.77 0.09 -19.50
N GLN A 118 33.69 0.79 -20.19
CA GLN A 118 34.23 2.05 -19.69
C GLN A 118 33.17 3.15 -19.62
N LEU A 119 32.20 3.15 -20.55
CA LEU A 119 31.07 4.09 -20.54
C LEU A 119 30.05 3.75 -19.44
N ASN A 120 30.05 2.51 -18.94
CA ASN A 120 29.15 2.02 -17.91
C ASN A 120 29.78 1.97 -16.51
N LEU A 121 30.99 2.51 -16.33
CA LEU A 121 31.58 2.61 -15.00
C LEU A 121 30.66 3.45 -14.10
N PRO A 122 30.32 2.98 -12.89
CA PRO A 122 29.46 3.74 -11.99
C PRO A 122 30.08 5.11 -11.74
N GLU A 123 29.33 6.18 -11.99
CA GLU A 123 29.75 7.52 -11.58
C GLU A 123 29.97 7.51 -10.06
N GLU A 124 31.18 7.88 -9.62
CA GLU A 124 31.43 8.12 -8.19
C GLU A 124 30.53 9.28 -7.76
N VAL A 125 29.53 8.97 -6.94
CA VAL A 125 28.67 9.99 -6.35
C VAL A 125 29.41 10.60 -5.17
N ARG A 126 29.81 11.87 -5.32
CA ARG A 126 30.27 12.70 -4.22
C ARG A 126 29.31 13.86 -4.02
N PHE A 127 29.05 14.18 -2.77
CA PHE A 127 28.23 15.32 -2.39
C PHE A 127 29.11 16.41 -1.79
N GLU A 128 28.69 17.66 -1.96
CA GLU A 128 29.12 18.73 -1.09
C GLU A 128 28.49 18.51 0.29
N PRO A 129 29.28 18.31 1.37
CA PRO A 129 28.71 18.01 2.69
C PRO A 129 27.86 19.18 3.20
N GLY A 130 26.69 18.86 3.75
CA GLY A 130 25.78 19.88 4.24
C GLY A 130 24.38 19.36 4.53
N THR A 131 23.52 20.27 5.00
CA THR A 131 22.08 20.02 5.10
C THR A 131 21.36 20.88 4.09
N TYR A 132 20.58 20.22 3.24
CA TYR A 132 19.86 20.82 2.12
C TYR A 132 18.38 20.88 2.43
N HIS A 133 17.86 22.09 2.45
CA HIS A 133 16.45 22.37 2.71
C HIS A 133 15.70 22.36 1.39
N VAL A 134 14.79 21.41 1.23
CA VAL A 134 14.02 21.23 0.00
C VAL A 134 12.53 21.16 0.31
N THR A 135 11.72 21.49 -0.68
CA THR A 135 10.27 21.40 -0.57
C THR A 135 9.70 20.85 -1.86
N THR A 136 8.83 19.86 -1.75
CA THR A 136 8.10 19.24 -2.86
C THR A 136 6.60 19.31 -2.64
N GLU A 137 5.82 18.80 -3.59
CA GLU A 137 4.38 18.62 -3.43
C GLU A 137 4.14 17.21 -2.85
N GLY A 138 3.41 17.16 -1.73
CA GLY A 138 2.77 15.98 -1.17
C GLY A 138 1.32 15.86 -1.64
N HIS A 139 0.55 14.96 -1.03
CA HIS A 139 -0.85 14.78 -1.39
C HIS A 139 -1.73 15.97 -0.95
N ASN A 140 -1.47 16.50 0.23
CA ASN A 140 -2.32 17.53 0.86
C ASN A 140 -1.70 18.93 0.83
N GLY A 141 -0.50 19.08 0.26
CA GLY A 141 0.17 20.37 0.13
C GLY A 141 1.67 20.22 0.03
N LYS A 142 2.39 21.26 0.44
CA LYS A 142 3.85 21.26 0.41
C LYS A 142 4.41 20.27 1.43
N LEU A 143 5.50 19.63 1.05
CA LEU A 143 6.25 18.68 1.87
C LEU A 143 7.69 19.20 2.05
N PRO A 144 7.94 20.04 3.07
CA PRO A 144 9.29 20.48 3.42
C PRO A 144 10.11 19.30 3.99
N MET A 145 11.39 19.24 3.66
CA MET A 145 12.31 18.27 4.24
C MET A 145 13.75 18.77 4.25
N ASP A 146 14.50 18.29 5.25
CA ASP A 146 15.91 18.55 5.44
C ASP A 146 16.69 17.27 5.16
N VAL A 147 17.63 17.33 4.21
CA VAL A 147 18.45 16.19 3.83
C VAL A 147 19.90 16.49 4.15
N THR A 148 20.47 15.73 5.08
CA THR A 148 21.88 15.84 5.48
C THR A 148 22.72 14.82 4.73
N VAL A 149 23.80 15.29 4.11
CA VAL A 149 24.75 14.47 3.36
C VAL A 149 26.18 14.74 3.85
N SER A 150 26.99 13.68 3.89
CA SER A 150 28.47 13.77 3.95
C SER A 150 29.03 13.76 2.53
N GLU A 151 30.36 13.71 2.36
CA GLU A 151 30.99 13.62 1.03
C GLU A 151 30.52 12.39 0.24
N ASP A 152 30.23 11.29 0.92
CA ASP A 152 30.05 9.96 0.33
C ASP A 152 28.66 9.34 0.55
N ARG A 153 27.80 9.94 1.39
CA ARG A 153 26.50 9.35 1.73
C ARG A 153 25.43 10.35 2.17
N ILE A 154 24.18 9.95 1.96
CA ILE A 154 23.00 10.52 2.60
C ILE A 154 22.94 9.97 4.03
N GLU A 155 23.02 10.86 5.02
CA GLU A 155 23.10 10.49 6.43
C GLU A 155 21.74 10.54 7.12
N LYS A 156 20.94 11.55 6.78
CA LYS A 156 19.69 11.84 7.47
C LYS A 156 18.69 12.51 6.54
N ILE A 157 17.42 12.18 6.72
CA ILE A 157 16.29 12.79 6.02
C ILE A 157 15.24 13.09 7.09
N GLU A 158 14.92 14.36 7.28
CA GLU A 158 13.88 14.82 8.21
C GLU A 158 12.77 15.47 7.40
N ILE A 159 11.54 15.00 7.57
CA ILE A 159 10.40 15.44 6.76
C ILE A 159 9.38 16.09 7.67
N ASP A 160 8.94 17.31 7.33
CA ASP A 160 7.80 17.93 8.00
C ASP A 160 6.51 17.33 7.43
N SER A 161 5.94 16.39 8.18
CA SER A 161 4.71 15.68 7.82
C SER A 161 3.43 16.37 8.30
N SER A 162 3.52 17.57 8.90
CA SER A 162 2.36 18.24 9.54
C SER A 162 1.20 18.57 8.59
N GLY A 163 1.49 18.73 7.30
CA GLY A 163 0.48 18.97 6.27
C GLY A 163 -0.20 17.72 5.71
N GLU A 164 0.25 16.52 6.07
CA GLU A 164 -0.19 15.25 5.46
C GLU A 164 -1.21 14.49 6.33
N SER A 165 -1.85 13.46 5.76
CA SER A 165 -2.87 12.69 6.47
C SER A 165 -2.26 11.75 7.51
N SER A 166 -2.48 12.05 8.79
CA SER A 166 -2.04 11.23 9.93
C SER A 166 -2.54 9.78 9.83
N GLY A 167 -1.67 8.81 10.10
CA GLY A 167 -1.98 7.39 10.06
C GLY A 167 -2.08 6.78 8.65
N ILE A 168 -1.97 7.59 7.59
CA ILE A 168 -1.97 7.10 6.20
C ILE A 168 -0.58 7.28 5.57
N ALA A 169 -0.01 8.47 5.69
CA ALA A 169 1.30 8.79 5.10
C ALA A 169 2.48 8.47 6.03
N ASP A 170 2.23 8.15 7.31
CA ASP A 170 3.27 7.93 8.32
C ASP A 170 4.33 6.90 7.88
N VAL A 171 3.89 5.84 7.21
CA VAL A 171 4.76 4.77 6.69
C VAL A 171 5.69 5.28 5.60
N VAL A 172 5.27 6.26 4.79
CA VAL A 172 6.12 6.91 3.78
C VAL A 172 7.29 7.61 4.47
N PHE A 173 7.04 8.30 5.58
CA PHE A 173 8.04 9.08 6.30
C PHE A 173 9.01 8.24 7.13
N THR A 174 8.71 6.96 7.34
CA THR A 174 9.63 6.03 8.01
C THR A 174 10.33 5.10 7.02
N ARG A 175 9.58 4.44 6.13
CA ARG A 175 10.09 3.37 5.26
C ARG A 175 10.97 3.90 4.15
N ILE A 176 10.51 4.91 3.40
CA ILE A 176 11.26 5.43 2.25
C ILE A 176 12.59 6.05 2.69
N PRO A 177 12.64 6.95 3.70
CA PRO A 177 13.92 7.44 4.21
C PRO A 177 14.88 6.34 4.68
N ALA A 178 14.37 5.31 5.37
CA ALA A 178 15.19 4.19 5.81
C ALA A 178 15.81 3.43 4.63
N GLU A 179 15.01 3.10 3.60
CA GLU A 179 15.51 2.42 2.40
C GLU A 179 16.50 3.29 1.61
N ILE A 180 16.26 4.61 1.50
CA ILE A 180 17.21 5.52 0.84
C ILE A 180 18.56 5.55 1.57
N ILE A 181 18.55 5.68 2.90
CA ILE A 181 19.78 5.77 3.71
C ILE A 181 20.50 4.42 3.75
N GLU A 182 19.78 3.30 3.89
CA GLU A 182 20.38 1.97 3.89
C GLU A 182 21.02 1.62 2.54
N GLY A 183 20.26 1.79 1.45
CA GLY A 183 20.69 1.42 0.11
C GLY A 183 21.53 2.48 -0.59
N GLN A 184 21.61 3.69 -0.02
CA GLN A 184 22.16 4.89 -0.69
C GLN A 184 21.61 4.99 -2.12
N THR A 185 20.28 4.89 -2.24
CA THR A 185 19.56 4.64 -3.49
C THR A 185 18.29 5.47 -3.54
N LEU A 186 17.89 5.88 -4.74
CA LEU A 186 16.56 6.45 -5.00
C LEU A 186 15.65 5.46 -5.73
N ASN A 187 16.14 4.23 -5.97
CA ASN A 187 15.34 3.11 -6.46
C ASN A 187 14.56 2.50 -5.29
N VAL A 188 13.50 3.19 -4.88
CA VAL A 188 12.64 2.81 -3.75
C VAL A 188 11.20 2.76 -4.23
N ASP A 189 10.47 1.71 -3.87
CA ASP A 189 9.09 1.53 -4.30
C ASP A 189 8.17 2.54 -3.60
N ALA A 190 7.23 3.11 -4.36
CA ALA A 190 6.19 3.94 -3.78
C ALA A 190 5.27 3.10 -2.88
N VAL A 191 4.85 3.68 -1.76
CA VAL A 191 3.92 3.03 -0.82
C VAL A 191 2.51 3.04 -1.41
N SER A 192 1.86 1.87 -1.44
CA SER A 192 0.50 1.74 -1.95
C SER A 192 -0.46 2.69 -1.21
N GLY A 193 -1.34 3.36 -1.95
CA GLY A 193 -2.28 4.37 -1.42
C GLY A 193 -1.67 5.69 -0.94
N ALA A 194 -0.34 5.84 -0.99
CA ALA A 194 0.37 7.07 -0.66
C ALA A 194 1.40 7.42 -1.75
N SER A 195 1.08 7.14 -3.03
CA SER A 195 2.00 7.28 -4.16
C SER A 195 2.44 8.73 -4.39
N VAL A 196 1.52 9.69 -4.25
CA VAL A 196 1.84 11.12 -4.42
C VAL A 196 2.86 11.56 -3.37
N THR A 197 2.60 11.28 -2.10
CA THR A 197 3.51 11.59 -1.00
C THR A 197 4.84 10.83 -1.12
N SER A 198 4.82 9.56 -1.54
CA SER A 198 6.03 8.75 -1.79
C SER A 198 6.94 9.39 -2.84
N ASN A 199 6.36 9.77 -3.98
CA ASN A 199 7.09 10.45 -5.04
C ASN A 199 7.56 11.83 -4.59
N GLY A 200 6.78 12.54 -3.77
CA GLY A 200 7.16 13.80 -3.14
C GLY A 200 8.44 13.68 -2.31
N VAL A 201 8.58 12.62 -1.50
CA VAL A 201 9.81 12.34 -0.74
C VAL A 201 10.99 12.03 -1.68
N LEU A 202 10.80 11.14 -2.66
CA LEU A 202 11.85 10.76 -3.61
C LEU A 202 12.35 11.96 -4.43
N ASP A 203 11.44 12.81 -4.90
CA ASP A 203 11.78 14.02 -5.63
C ASP A 203 12.46 15.05 -4.75
N GLY A 204 12.10 15.12 -3.47
CA GLY A 204 12.71 16.03 -2.51
C GLY A 204 14.17 15.64 -2.27
N VAL A 205 14.42 14.37 -1.97
CA VAL A 205 15.78 13.86 -1.82
C VAL A 205 16.57 14.00 -3.13
N ALA A 206 15.96 13.75 -4.29
CA ALA A 206 16.62 13.97 -5.59
C ALA A 206 17.02 15.44 -5.82
N ARG A 207 16.20 16.41 -5.37
CA ARG A 207 16.54 17.84 -5.42
C ARG A 207 17.71 18.15 -4.48
N ALA A 208 17.72 17.60 -3.27
CA ALA A 208 18.80 17.80 -2.32
C ALA A 208 20.13 17.24 -2.87
N VAL A 209 20.10 16.02 -3.42
CA VAL A 209 21.24 15.39 -4.10
C VAL A 209 21.79 16.29 -5.22
N LYS A 210 20.90 16.87 -6.03
CA LYS A 210 21.29 17.81 -7.09
C LYS A 210 21.90 19.11 -6.55
N GLN A 211 21.34 19.66 -5.47
CA GLN A 211 21.89 20.84 -4.81
C GLN A 211 23.25 20.56 -4.16
N ALA A 212 23.49 19.33 -3.75
CA ALA A 212 24.76 18.85 -3.23
C ALA A 212 25.80 18.51 -4.33
N GLY A 213 25.54 18.88 -5.58
CA GLY A 213 26.50 18.73 -6.68
C GLY A 213 26.50 17.36 -7.37
N ALA A 214 25.63 16.43 -6.96
CA ALA A 214 25.55 15.08 -7.52
C ALA A 214 24.38 14.90 -8.51
N ASN A 215 24.49 13.90 -9.38
CA ASN A 215 23.40 13.53 -10.29
C ASN A 215 22.45 12.51 -9.63
N PRO A 216 21.17 12.87 -9.33
CA PRO A 216 20.24 11.95 -8.69
C PRO A 216 19.88 10.72 -9.54
N ASP A 217 20.02 10.79 -10.87
CA ASP A 217 19.74 9.64 -11.74
C ASP A 217 20.69 8.47 -11.50
N VAL A 218 21.91 8.75 -11.01
CA VAL A 218 22.86 7.71 -10.60
C VAL A 218 22.30 6.91 -9.43
N LEU A 219 21.69 7.57 -8.45
CA LEU A 219 21.06 6.91 -7.30
C LEU A 219 19.79 6.16 -7.69
N ARG A 220 19.03 6.61 -8.70
CA ARG A 220 17.86 5.90 -9.22
C ARG A 220 18.21 4.60 -9.95
N LYS A 221 19.41 4.51 -10.50
CA LYS A 221 19.93 3.31 -11.18
C LYS A 221 20.59 2.31 -10.23
N ARG A 222 20.82 2.68 -8.97
CA ARG A 222 21.36 1.75 -7.96
C ARG A 222 20.34 0.64 -7.67
N SER A 223 20.84 -0.46 -7.12
CA SER A 223 19.98 -1.52 -6.62
C SER A 223 19.07 -0.99 -5.49
N LYS A 224 17.93 -1.65 -5.29
CA LYS A 224 17.07 -1.39 -4.13
C LYS A 224 17.84 -1.70 -2.84
N ALA A 225 17.38 -1.11 -1.73
CA ALA A 225 17.94 -1.38 -0.42
C ALA A 225 17.88 -2.89 -0.07
N PRO A 226 18.86 -3.44 0.66
CA PRO A 226 18.84 -4.84 1.08
C PRO A 226 17.54 -5.25 1.78
N SER A 227 17.00 -4.40 2.66
CA SER A 227 15.72 -4.64 3.33
C SER A 227 14.52 -4.76 2.40
N ALA A 228 14.53 -4.09 1.24
CA ALA A 228 13.50 -4.18 0.22
C ALA A 228 13.61 -5.45 -0.65
N LEU A 229 14.76 -6.13 -0.61
CA LEU A 229 15.04 -7.35 -1.36
C LEU A 229 14.92 -8.63 -0.53
N ASP A 230 14.58 -8.51 0.76
CA ASP A 230 14.36 -9.64 1.64
C ASP A 230 13.16 -10.47 1.14
N LYS A 231 13.49 -11.64 0.57
CA LYS A 231 12.53 -12.63 0.06
C LYS A 231 12.56 -13.91 0.88
N GLU A 232 13.17 -13.89 2.07
CA GLU A 232 13.26 -15.09 2.87
C GLU A 232 11.90 -15.44 3.49
N ASP A 233 11.58 -16.74 3.47
CA ASP A 233 10.40 -17.24 4.13
C ASP A 233 10.54 -17.08 5.65
N LYS A 234 9.57 -16.40 6.28
CA LYS A 234 9.55 -16.18 7.73
C LYS A 234 8.47 -17.05 8.38
N THR A 235 8.87 -17.84 9.37
CA THR A 235 7.94 -18.64 10.19
C THR A 235 7.64 -17.91 11.50
N TYR A 236 6.36 -17.79 11.84
CA TYR A 236 5.90 -17.20 13.09
C TYR A 236 5.04 -18.18 13.88
N GLN A 237 5.11 -18.10 15.21
CA GLN A 237 4.22 -18.84 16.11
C GLN A 237 3.29 -17.86 16.83
N ALA A 238 2.00 -18.18 16.84
CA ALA A 238 0.95 -17.37 17.48
C ALA A 238 -0.08 -18.29 18.14
N ASP A 239 -0.75 -17.79 19.18
CA ASP A 239 -1.96 -18.43 19.69
C ASP A 239 -3.16 -18.13 18.78
N VAL A 240 -3.21 -16.90 18.26
CA VAL A 240 -4.29 -16.42 17.38
C VAL A 240 -3.69 -15.59 16.25
N VAL A 241 -4.15 -15.83 15.03
CA VAL A 241 -3.85 -14.99 13.86
C VAL A 241 -5.09 -14.17 13.52
N ILE A 242 -4.89 -12.85 13.35
CA ILE A 242 -5.94 -11.88 13.07
C ILE A 242 -5.68 -11.27 11.71
N VAL A 243 -6.67 -11.35 10.81
CA VAL A 243 -6.55 -10.86 9.43
C VAL A 243 -7.22 -9.49 9.30
N GLY A 244 -6.40 -8.46 9.04
CA GLY A 244 -6.79 -7.07 8.90
C GLY A 244 -6.39 -6.22 10.11
N GLY A 245 -5.66 -5.13 9.86
CA GLY A 245 -5.22 -4.15 10.86
C GLY A 245 -6.19 -2.98 11.08
N GLY A 246 -7.49 -3.15 10.75
CA GLY A 246 -8.52 -2.14 11.01
C GLY A 246 -8.99 -2.12 12.47
N GLY A 247 -9.97 -1.28 12.81
CA GLY A 247 -10.47 -1.14 14.18
C GLY A 247 -10.91 -2.46 14.82
N ALA A 248 -11.65 -3.29 14.08
CA ALA A 248 -12.09 -4.60 14.55
C ALA A 248 -10.92 -5.57 14.81
N GLY A 249 -9.91 -5.59 13.93
CA GLY A 249 -8.75 -6.48 14.06
C GLY A 249 -7.84 -6.07 15.21
N LEU A 250 -7.59 -4.76 15.38
CA LEU A 250 -6.79 -4.26 16.50
C LEU A 250 -7.53 -4.42 17.85
N ALA A 251 -8.85 -4.23 17.87
CA ALA A 251 -9.65 -4.50 19.07
C ALA A 251 -9.62 -5.99 19.44
N ALA A 252 -9.72 -6.88 18.45
CA ALA A 252 -9.57 -8.32 18.66
C ALA A 252 -8.17 -8.67 19.19
N ALA A 253 -7.12 -8.04 18.67
CA ALA A 253 -5.74 -8.26 19.13
C ALA A 253 -5.56 -7.83 20.59
N ALA A 254 -6.08 -6.66 20.95
CA ALA A 254 -6.09 -6.20 22.33
C ALA A 254 -6.84 -7.16 23.26
N ALA A 255 -8.02 -7.66 22.86
CA ALA A 255 -8.78 -8.64 23.64
C ALA A 255 -8.02 -9.97 23.82
N VAL A 256 -7.34 -10.46 22.77
CA VAL A 256 -6.49 -11.66 22.85
C VAL A 256 -5.32 -11.46 23.83
N LEU A 257 -4.70 -10.28 23.83
CA LEU A 257 -3.64 -9.92 24.78
C LEU A 257 -4.16 -9.85 26.22
N GLN A 258 -5.33 -9.25 26.43
CA GLN A 258 -6.00 -9.20 27.74
C GLN A 258 -6.35 -10.61 28.27
N ALA A 259 -6.59 -11.57 27.38
CA ALA A 259 -6.76 -12.98 27.71
C ALA A 259 -5.43 -13.74 27.95
N GLY A 260 -4.28 -13.04 27.94
CA GLY A 260 -2.96 -13.64 28.16
C GLY A 260 -2.45 -14.50 27.00
N LYS A 261 -2.95 -14.27 25.78
CA LYS A 261 -2.59 -14.99 24.55
C LYS A 261 -1.79 -14.09 23.61
N LYS A 262 -1.06 -14.70 22.67
CA LYS A 262 -0.19 -14.01 21.71
C LYS A 262 -0.87 -13.86 20.34
N PRO A 263 -1.36 -12.66 19.98
CA PRO A 263 -1.87 -12.41 18.64
C PRO A 263 -0.76 -12.05 17.64
N ILE A 264 -0.96 -12.45 16.39
CA ILE A 264 -0.32 -11.82 15.24
C ILE A 264 -1.40 -11.21 14.35
N VAL A 265 -1.32 -9.90 14.13
CA VAL A 265 -2.16 -9.19 13.15
C VAL A 265 -1.42 -9.17 11.83
N VAL A 266 -2.10 -9.59 10.76
CA VAL A 266 -1.62 -9.47 9.38
C VAL A 266 -2.46 -8.45 8.62
N GLU A 267 -1.83 -7.41 8.13
CA GLU A 267 -2.41 -6.39 7.26
C GLU A 267 -1.72 -6.51 5.91
N LYS A 268 -2.49 -6.46 4.82
CA LYS A 268 -1.94 -6.57 3.47
C LYS A 268 -1.37 -5.24 2.98
N PHE A 269 -1.77 -4.15 3.65
CA PHE A 269 -1.41 -2.80 3.28
C PHE A 269 -0.20 -2.34 4.09
N PRO A 270 0.67 -1.49 3.53
CA PRO A 270 1.84 -0.99 4.25
C PRO A 270 1.51 -0.24 5.55
N ALA A 271 0.27 0.24 5.69
CA ALA A 271 -0.24 0.92 6.88
C ALA A 271 -1.50 0.22 7.41
N ILE A 272 -1.66 0.22 8.72
CA ILE A 272 -2.87 -0.29 9.40
C ILE A 272 -4.00 0.74 9.42
N GLY A 273 -5.17 0.35 9.93
CA GLY A 273 -6.30 1.24 10.19
C GLY A 273 -7.44 1.16 9.17
N GLY A 274 -7.15 0.74 7.93
CA GLY A 274 -8.17 0.52 6.90
C GLY A 274 -9.14 1.70 6.73
N ASN A 275 -10.44 1.43 6.63
CA ASN A 275 -11.45 2.50 6.62
C ASN A 275 -11.67 3.13 8.00
N THR A 276 -11.34 2.44 9.09
CA THR A 276 -11.53 2.96 10.45
C THR A 276 -10.71 4.22 10.67
N VAL A 277 -9.45 4.29 10.20
CA VAL A 277 -8.60 5.48 10.36
C VAL A 277 -9.21 6.73 9.69
N ARG A 278 -10.03 6.54 8.66
CA ARG A 278 -10.73 7.60 7.90
C ARG A 278 -12.10 7.94 8.46
N ALA A 279 -12.57 7.26 9.50
CA ALA A 279 -13.87 7.52 10.08
C ALA A 279 -13.92 8.93 10.69
N GLY A 280 -14.78 9.78 10.15
CA GLY A 280 -15.06 11.11 10.70
C GLY A 280 -16.30 11.15 11.60
N GLY A 281 -16.86 10.00 11.99
CA GLY A 281 -18.08 9.84 12.79
C GLY A 281 -17.82 9.26 14.20
N PRO A 282 -18.61 9.65 15.22
CA PRO A 282 -18.43 9.20 16.60
C PRO A 282 -18.83 7.73 16.76
N MET A 283 -18.51 7.14 17.91
CA MET A 283 -19.01 5.81 18.29
C MET A 283 -20.38 5.94 18.96
N ASN A 284 -21.40 5.31 18.39
CA ASN A 284 -22.74 5.34 18.98
C ASN A 284 -22.82 4.39 20.18
N ALA A 285 -23.25 4.90 21.33
CA ALA A 285 -23.58 4.10 22.49
C ALA A 285 -24.62 4.83 23.36
N PRO A 286 -25.64 4.12 23.88
CA PRO A 286 -26.56 4.72 24.84
C PRO A 286 -25.87 4.77 26.21
N ASP A 287 -25.72 5.97 26.74
CA ASP A 287 -25.22 6.25 28.09
C ASP A 287 -26.23 7.16 28.81
N PRO A 288 -27.35 6.61 29.32
CA PRO A 288 -28.43 7.42 29.88
C PRO A 288 -27.99 8.30 31.06
N ALA A 289 -26.96 7.87 31.80
CA ALA A 289 -26.42 8.64 32.92
C ALA A 289 -25.69 9.90 32.44
N TRP A 290 -24.86 9.80 31.39
CA TRP A 290 -24.19 10.94 30.79
C TRP A 290 -25.15 11.80 29.96
N GLN A 291 -25.94 11.17 29.09
CA GLN A 291 -26.88 11.85 28.20
C GLN A 291 -27.94 12.63 29.01
N GLY A 292 -28.44 12.07 30.12
CA GLY A 292 -29.41 12.75 31.00
C GLY A 292 -28.91 14.04 31.65
N THR A 293 -27.61 14.36 31.56
CA THR A 293 -27.06 15.66 32.02
C THR A 293 -27.25 16.80 31.01
N PHE A 294 -27.66 16.49 29.78
CA PHE A 294 -27.88 17.48 28.72
C PHE A 294 -29.36 17.82 28.61
N ALA A 295 -29.69 19.09 28.37
CA ALA A 295 -31.05 19.50 28.07
C ALA A 295 -31.57 18.81 26.79
N ALA A 296 -32.88 18.53 26.75
CA ALA A 296 -33.56 18.10 25.52
C ALA A 296 -33.50 19.20 24.45
N HIS A 297 -33.33 18.84 23.17
CA HIS A 297 -33.48 19.77 22.06
C HIS A 297 -34.95 19.88 21.63
N PRO A 298 -35.37 21.05 21.09
CA PRO A 298 -36.68 21.17 20.48
C PRO A 298 -36.90 20.09 19.41
N GLY A 299 -37.98 19.33 19.54
CA GLY A 299 -38.36 18.27 18.60
C GLY A 299 -38.03 16.84 19.04
N GLU A 300 -37.14 16.63 20.01
CA GLU A 300 -36.75 15.27 20.42
C GLU A 300 -37.89 14.49 21.08
N ALA A 301 -38.66 15.15 21.95
CA ALA A 301 -39.87 14.57 22.52
C ALA A 301 -40.88 14.20 21.43
N HIS A 302 -40.99 15.03 20.38
CA HIS A 302 -41.88 14.76 19.24
C HIS A 302 -41.39 13.56 18.43
N THR A 303 -40.09 13.45 18.15
CA THR A 303 -39.50 12.29 17.48
C THR A 303 -39.74 11.00 18.25
N LEU A 304 -39.65 11.01 19.58
CA LEU A 304 -39.97 9.84 20.40
C LEU A 304 -41.46 9.49 20.36
N GLN A 305 -42.34 10.50 20.39
CA GLN A 305 -43.79 10.29 20.24
C GLN A 305 -44.14 9.65 18.90
N GLU A 306 -43.54 10.12 17.80
CA GLU A 306 -43.72 9.53 16.47
C GLU A 306 -43.23 8.08 16.43
N LEU A 307 -42.08 7.79 17.04
CA LEU A 307 -41.53 6.44 17.10
C LEU A 307 -42.48 5.47 17.81
N ILE A 308 -42.96 5.82 19.01
CA ILE A 308 -43.85 4.93 19.78
C ILE A 308 -45.27 4.82 19.22
N ALA A 309 -45.66 5.76 18.35
CA ALA A 309 -46.91 5.70 17.59
C ALA A 309 -46.86 4.72 16.40
N THR A 310 -45.70 4.14 16.08
CA THR A 310 -45.56 3.13 15.01
C THR A 310 -46.49 1.94 15.27
N ASP A 311 -47.19 1.50 14.23
CA ASP A 311 -48.12 0.36 14.30
C ASP A 311 -47.35 -0.93 14.62
N GLU A 312 -47.72 -1.58 15.72
CA GLU A 312 -47.14 -2.83 16.17
C GLU A 312 -47.27 -3.95 15.12
N SER A 313 -48.27 -3.90 14.24
CA SER A 313 -48.43 -4.87 13.16
C SER A 313 -47.30 -4.83 12.12
N THR A 314 -46.53 -3.74 12.10
CA THR A 314 -45.38 -3.53 11.19
C THR A 314 -44.03 -3.90 11.82
N ILE A 315 -44.05 -4.28 13.09
CA ILE A 315 -42.88 -4.70 13.86
C ILE A 315 -42.73 -6.21 13.76
N ASP A 316 -41.53 -6.65 13.41
CA ASP A 316 -41.20 -8.06 13.28
C ASP A 316 -41.31 -8.77 14.65
N PRO A 317 -41.81 -10.01 14.70
CA PRO A 317 -42.14 -10.69 15.95
C PRO A 317 -41.01 -10.69 16.99
N GLU A 318 -39.77 -10.84 16.53
CA GLU A 318 -38.58 -10.87 17.39
C GLU A 318 -38.24 -9.51 18.04
N TYR A 319 -38.72 -8.39 17.51
CA TYR A 319 -38.51 -7.04 18.08
C TYR A 319 -39.74 -6.50 18.83
N LEU A 320 -40.88 -7.20 18.78
CA LEU A 320 -42.15 -6.68 19.29
C LEU A 320 -42.15 -6.46 20.81
N GLU A 321 -41.54 -7.37 21.57
CA GLU A 321 -41.43 -7.22 23.02
C GLU A 321 -40.54 -6.03 23.41
N ASP A 322 -39.39 -5.88 22.75
CA ASP A 322 -38.49 -4.75 22.95
C ASP A 322 -39.15 -3.41 22.56
N PHE A 323 -39.94 -3.40 21.49
CA PHE A 323 -40.68 -2.20 21.07
C PHE A 323 -41.72 -1.80 22.11
N ARG A 324 -42.49 -2.76 22.64
CA ARG A 324 -43.46 -2.49 23.72
C ARG A 324 -42.78 -2.00 25.00
N ALA A 325 -41.64 -2.59 25.37
CA ALA A 325 -40.86 -2.13 26.50
C ALA A 325 -40.34 -0.69 26.28
N LEU A 326 -39.88 -0.36 25.08
CA LEU A 326 -39.47 1.00 24.72
C LEU A 326 -40.64 1.99 24.85
N LYS A 327 -41.87 1.62 24.43
CA LYS A 327 -43.04 2.49 24.59
C LYS A 327 -43.22 2.93 26.05
N VAL A 328 -43.09 1.99 26.99
CA VAL A 328 -43.21 2.28 28.42
C VAL A 328 -42.12 3.25 28.89
N GLU A 329 -40.86 3.05 28.50
CA GLU A 329 -39.76 3.97 28.87
C GLU A 329 -39.99 5.39 28.33
N VAL A 330 -40.42 5.49 27.07
CA VAL A 330 -40.67 6.78 26.42
C VAL A 330 -41.89 7.47 27.03
N GLU A 331 -42.99 6.77 27.28
CA GLU A 331 -44.19 7.34 27.92
C GLU A 331 -43.88 7.89 29.31
N GLN A 332 -42.99 7.23 30.05
CA GLN A 332 -42.49 7.72 31.33
C GLN A 332 -41.64 8.99 31.16
N TYR A 333 -40.70 9.00 30.22
CA TYR A 333 -39.87 10.18 29.93
C TYR A 333 -40.70 11.39 29.49
N LEU A 334 -41.74 11.17 28.68
CA LEU A 334 -42.60 12.23 28.15
C LEU A 334 -43.42 12.98 29.23
N GLN A 335 -43.45 12.49 30.47
CA GLN A 335 -44.02 13.24 31.61
C GLN A 335 -43.16 14.45 32.01
N ASP A 336 -41.84 14.40 31.78
CA ASP A 336 -40.88 15.49 32.02
C ASP A 336 -39.73 15.42 30.99
N PRO A 337 -39.96 15.89 29.74
CA PRO A 337 -38.98 15.80 28.67
C PRO A 337 -37.94 16.94 28.72
N SER A 338 -37.32 17.14 29.88
CA SER A 338 -36.38 18.25 30.13
C SER A 338 -34.92 17.91 29.80
N TYR A 339 -34.58 16.63 29.66
CA TYR A 339 -33.22 16.13 29.44
C TYR A 339 -33.13 15.22 28.21
N LEU A 340 -31.93 14.96 27.70
CA LEU A 340 -31.74 13.98 26.62
C LEU A 340 -32.05 12.56 27.12
N PHE A 341 -33.17 12.02 26.67
CA PHE A 341 -33.47 10.61 26.82
C PHE A 341 -32.62 9.75 25.89
N ASP A 342 -32.10 8.63 26.38
CA ASP A 342 -31.66 7.52 25.55
C ASP A 342 -31.80 6.22 26.36
N SER A 343 -31.80 5.09 25.66
CA SER A 343 -31.79 3.78 26.30
C SER A 343 -31.27 2.72 25.34
N THR A 344 -30.87 1.57 25.88
CA THR A 344 -30.51 0.40 25.05
C THR A 344 -31.65 0.00 24.12
N LEU A 345 -32.91 0.05 24.61
CA LEU A 345 -34.09 -0.26 23.81
C LEU A 345 -34.31 0.78 22.70
N LEU A 346 -34.12 2.08 22.98
CA LEU A 346 -34.23 3.12 21.96
C LEU A 346 -33.19 2.89 20.87
N TYR A 347 -31.95 2.61 21.26
CA TYR A 347 -30.88 2.34 20.29
C TYR A 347 -31.16 1.08 19.46
N ARG A 348 -31.66 0.01 20.07
CA ARG A 348 -32.02 -1.24 19.40
C ARG A 348 -33.11 -1.04 18.36
N ILE A 349 -34.24 -0.45 18.77
CA ILE A 349 -35.39 -0.24 17.89
C ILE A 349 -35.04 0.71 16.75
N GLN A 350 -34.29 1.80 17.00
CA GLN A 350 -33.85 2.68 15.93
C GLN A 350 -32.89 1.98 14.95
N THR A 351 -31.99 1.12 15.46
CA THR A 351 -31.07 0.35 14.61
C THR A 351 -31.83 -0.66 13.74
N TYR A 352 -32.83 -1.32 14.30
CA TYR A 352 -33.71 -2.24 13.61
C TYR A 352 -34.54 -1.53 12.52
N ILE A 353 -35.32 -0.51 12.90
CA ILE A 353 -36.19 0.23 11.97
C ILE A 353 -35.35 0.92 10.88
N GLY A 354 -34.27 1.60 11.27
CA GLY A 354 -33.35 2.25 10.32
C GLY A 354 -32.60 1.26 9.40
N GLY A 355 -32.54 -0.02 9.78
CA GLY A 355 -31.93 -1.09 9.00
C GLY A 355 -32.89 -1.80 8.03
N LYS A 356 -34.21 -1.55 8.13
CA LYS A 356 -35.22 -2.12 7.24
C LYS A 356 -34.98 -1.65 5.80
N ARG A 357 -34.92 -2.60 4.88
CA ARG A 357 -34.73 -2.33 3.44
C ARG A 357 -35.23 -3.51 2.61
N LYS A 358 -35.24 -3.36 1.29
CA LYS A 358 -35.50 -4.47 0.37
C LYS A 358 -34.21 -5.07 -0.16
N ASP A 359 -34.13 -6.39 -0.23
CA ASP A 359 -33.05 -7.09 -0.91
C ASP A 359 -33.15 -6.94 -2.45
N LEU A 360 -32.22 -7.56 -3.18
CA LEU A 360 -32.21 -7.51 -4.66
C LEU A 360 -33.40 -8.25 -5.30
N GLN A 361 -34.12 -9.07 -4.53
CA GLN A 361 -35.30 -9.82 -4.94
C GLN A 361 -36.60 -9.10 -4.54
N GLY A 362 -36.51 -7.97 -3.82
CA GLY A 362 -37.65 -7.19 -3.36
C GLY A 362 -38.24 -7.65 -2.02
N ASN A 363 -37.63 -8.63 -1.34
CA ASN A 363 -38.07 -9.06 -0.01
C ASN A 363 -37.63 -8.03 1.03
N GLU A 364 -38.49 -7.75 2.01
CA GLU A 364 -38.09 -6.95 3.17
C GLU A 364 -37.08 -7.73 4.01
N ILE A 365 -36.00 -7.04 4.39
CA ILE A 365 -34.95 -7.56 5.26
C ILE A 365 -34.58 -6.50 6.31
N HIS A 366 -34.15 -6.97 7.48
CA HIS A 366 -33.72 -6.14 8.60
C HIS A 366 -32.50 -6.76 9.32
N GLY A 367 -31.97 -6.07 10.32
CA GLY A 367 -30.85 -6.56 11.11
C GLY A 367 -31.25 -7.81 11.91
N GLN A 368 -30.38 -8.82 11.91
CA GLN A 368 -30.56 -10.03 12.71
C GLN A 368 -30.63 -9.68 14.20
N TYR A 369 -31.67 -10.12 14.90
CA TYR A 369 -31.94 -9.76 16.29
C TYR A 369 -30.73 -9.97 17.19
N ASP A 370 -30.12 -11.15 17.17
CA ASP A 370 -28.98 -11.47 18.03
C ASP A 370 -27.80 -10.51 17.81
N LEU A 371 -27.52 -10.11 16.56
CA LEU A 371 -26.44 -9.19 16.24
C LEU A 371 -26.76 -7.75 16.65
N VAL A 372 -27.99 -7.29 16.41
CA VAL A 372 -28.43 -5.95 16.81
C VAL A 372 -28.51 -5.85 18.33
N SER A 373 -28.97 -6.90 19.00
CA SER A 373 -29.01 -6.97 20.46
C SER A 373 -27.61 -6.86 21.04
N VAL A 374 -26.66 -7.68 20.60
CA VAL A 374 -25.25 -7.60 21.04
C VAL A 374 -24.66 -6.22 20.76
N LEU A 375 -24.85 -5.68 19.55
CA LEU A 375 -24.36 -4.34 19.20
C LEU A 375 -24.86 -3.27 20.17
N THR A 376 -26.17 -3.28 20.47
CA THR A 376 -26.81 -2.21 21.24
C THR A 376 -26.63 -2.36 22.75
N GLU A 377 -26.58 -3.59 23.27
CA GLU A 377 -26.33 -3.87 24.69
C GLU A 377 -24.88 -3.64 25.09
N ARG A 378 -23.93 -3.97 24.20
CA ARG A 378 -22.48 -3.90 24.48
C ARG A 378 -21.83 -2.60 24.03
N ALA A 379 -22.58 -1.68 23.42
CA ALA A 379 -22.02 -0.44 22.89
C ALA A 379 -21.35 0.42 23.97
N LEU A 380 -22.01 0.63 25.12
CA LEU A 380 -21.45 1.43 26.20
C LEU A 380 -20.26 0.75 26.89
N GLU A 381 -20.32 -0.58 27.03
CA GLU A 381 -19.19 -1.37 27.51
C GLU A 381 -17.97 -1.20 26.59
N SER A 382 -18.19 -1.18 25.27
CA SER A 382 -17.12 -0.99 24.29
C SER A 382 -16.52 0.42 24.37
N VAL A 383 -17.32 1.46 24.58
CA VAL A 383 -16.83 2.83 24.81
C VAL A 383 -15.95 2.88 26.08
N ARG A 384 -16.42 2.31 27.19
CA ARG A 384 -15.67 2.27 28.45
C ARG A 384 -14.37 1.47 28.32
N TRP A 385 -14.42 0.34 27.61
CA TRP A 385 -13.22 -0.46 27.33
C TRP A 385 -12.19 0.31 26.49
N LEU A 386 -12.63 1.11 25.52
CA LEU A 386 -11.75 2.00 24.76
C LEU A 386 -11.16 3.09 25.65
N GLU A 387 -11.94 3.67 26.57
CA GLU A 387 -11.43 4.62 27.58
C GLU A 387 -10.36 3.99 28.46
N ASP A 388 -10.62 2.81 29.01
CA ASP A 388 -9.66 2.07 29.84
C ASP A 388 -8.38 1.70 29.06
N THR A 389 -8.49 1.52 27.74
CA THR A 389 -7.35 1.26 26.85
C THR A 389 -6.57 2.54 26.51
N GLY A 390 -7.17 3.73 26.70
CA GLY A 390 -6.53 5.04 26.53
C GLY A 390 -7.16 5.97 25.50
N VAL A 391 -8.34 5.65 24.96
CA VAL A 391 -9.07 6.57 24.07
C VAL A 391 -9.77 7.64 24.89
N GLU A 392 -9.43 8.90 24.68
CA GLU A 392 -10.11 10.01 25.33
C GLU A 392 -11.34 10.47 24.53
N PHE A 393 -12.50 10.56 25.17
CA PHE A 393 -13.74 11.07 24.58
C PHE A 393 -14.12 12.45 25.11
N VAL A 394 -14.70 13.27 24.25
CA VAL A 394 -15.28 14.57 24.63
C VAL A 394 -16.55 14.32 25.42
N ARG A 395 -16.57 14.75 26.69
CA ARG A 395 -17.73 14.59 27.60
C ARG A 395 -18.60 15.83 27.73
N SER A 396 -18.20 16.96 27.15
CA SER A 396 -18.94 18.23 27.18
C SER A 396 -20.04 18.35 26.13
N GLU A 397 -20.12 17.42 25.17
CA GLU A 397 -21.13 17.41 24.10
C GLU A 397 -21.51 15.98 23.72
N VAL A 398 -22.79 15.75 23.37
CA VAL A 398 -23.24 14.50 22.76
C VAL A 398 -23.34 14.73 21.26
N THR A 399 -22.53 14.02 20.48
CA THR A 399 -22.47 14.26 19.02
C THR A 399 -23.60 13.53 18.29
N MET A 400 -24.13 14.15 17.24
CA MET A 400 -25.04 13.52 16.28
C MET A 400 -24.45 13.70 14.88
N PRO A 401 -23.85 12.66 14.27
CA PRO A 401 -23.34 12.77 12.92
C PRO A 401 -24.48 12.93 11.92
N VAL A 402 -24.19 13.50 10.75
CA VAL A 402 -25.17 13.63 9.66
C VAL A 402 -25.72 12.24 9.30
N GLY A 403 -27.04 12.10 9.34
CA GLY A 403 -27.73 10.83 9.09
C GLY A 403 -27.99 9.96 10.32
N ALA A 404 -27.52 10.34 11.52
CA ALA A 404 -27.95 9.69 12.76
C ALA A 404 -29.38 10.10 13.13
N LEU A 405 -30.13 9.14 13.69
CA LEU A 405 -31.52 9.33 14.12
C LEU A 405 -31.64 9.87 15.56
N TRP A 406 -30.53 9.92 16.30
CA TRP A 406 -30.50 10.34 17.70
C TRP A 406 -29.09 10.75 18.12
N ARG A 407 -28.96 11.71 19.03
CA ARG A 407 -27.66 12.12 19.58
C ARG A 407 -27.18 11.14 20.64
N ARG A 408 -26.27 10.25 20.24
CA ARG A 408 -25.60 9.25 21.12
C ARG A 408 -24.14 9.00 20.77
N GLY A 409 -23.57 9.90 19.98
CA GLY A 409 -22.21 9.80 19.48
C GLY A 409 -21.20 10.21 20.54
N HIS A 410 -20.39 9.24 20.96
CA HIS A 410 -19.17 9.43 21.74
C HIS A 410 -18.03 9.78 20.79
N LYS A 411 -17.60 11.04 20.84
CA LYS A 411 -16.59 11.61 19.94
C LYS A 411 -15.21 11.59 20.60
N PRO A 412 -14.19 10.95 20.02
CA PRO A 412 -12.82 11.05 20.49
C PRO A 412 -12.29 12.50 20.47
N VAL A 413 -11.34 12.82 21.35
CA VAL A 413 -10.65 14.12 21.37
C VAL A 413 -9.75 14.29 20.13
N GLN A 414 -9.02 13.24 19.77
CA GLN A 414 -8.21 13.19 18.55
C GLN A 414 -9.10 12.95 17.30
N PRO A 415 -8.59 13.22 16.08
CA PRO A 415 -9.30 12.90 14.85
C PRO A 415 -9.86 11.47 14.88
N MET A 416 -11.16 11.35 14.64
CA MET A 416 -11.99 10.31 15.26
C MET A 416 -11.52 8.88 14.93
N GLY A 417 -11.39 8.56 13.65
CA GLY A 417 -10.90 7.27 13.19
C GLY A 417 -9.45 6.98 13.61
N TYR A 418 -8.59 8.00 13.53
CA TYR A 418 -7.18 7.90 13.91
C TYR A 418 -7.01 7.61 15.40
N ALA A 419 -7.83 8.22 16.27
CA ALA A 419 -7.77 8.05 17.72
C ALA A 419 -7.89 6.58 18.13
N PHE A 420 -8.82 5.84 17.53
CA PHE A 420 -9.00 4.42 17.83
C PHE A 420 -7.82 3.58 17.36
N ILE A 421 -7.32 3.85 16.15
CA ILE A 421 -6.24 3.07 15.54
C ILE A 421 -4.92 3.30 16.26
N SER A 422 -4.56 4.55 16.55
CA SER A 422 -3.30 4.89 17.20
C SER A 422 -3.20 4.32 18.61
N VAL A 423 -4.29 4.41 19.39
CA VAL A 423 -4.36 3.87 20.76
C VAL A 423 -4.29 2.34 20.74
N LEU A 424 -5.10 1.67 19.91
CA LEU A 424 -5.11 0.21 19.86
C LEU A 424 -3.81 -0.36 19.29
N GLN A 425 -3.20 0.27 18.29
CA GLN A 425 -1.89 -0.12 17.77
C GLN A 425 -0.84 -0.06 18.87
N LYS A 426 -0.77 1.08 19.58
CA LYS A 426 0.16 1.28 20.69
C LYS A 426 -0.04 0.21 21.75
N TYR A 427 -1.29 -0.03 22.15
CA TYR A 427 -1.62 -1.07 23.12
C TYR A 427 -1.12 -2.45 22.68
N VAL A 428 -1.41 -2.86 21.44
CA VAL A 428 -0.98 -4.16 20.90
C VAL A 428 0.54 -4.31 20.94
N LEU A 429 1.29 -3.30 20.51
CA LEU A 429 2.75 -3.35 20.46
C LEU A 429 3.38 -3.35 21.87
N GLU A 430 2.89 -2.51 22.78
CA GLU A 430 3.41 -2.40 24.15
C GLU A 430 3.15 -3.66 24.99
N HIS A 431 2.10 -4.42 24.66
CA HIS A 431 1.75 -5.66 25.37
C HIS A 431 2.30 -6.93 24.67
N GLY A 432 3.21 -6.77 23.70
CA GLY A 432 3.92 -7.88 23.07
C GLY A 432 3.17 -8.58 21.94
N GLY A 433 2.09 -7.98 21.43
CA GLY A 433 1.47 -8.37 20.18
C GLY A 433 2.33 -7.99 18.97
N LYS A 434 2.15 -8.71 17.86
CA LYS A 434 2.88 -8.44 16.62
C LYS A 434 1.94 -8.00 15.52
N ILE A 435 2.35 -6.98 14.75
CA ILE A 435 1.65 -6.51 13.55
C ILE A 435 2.60 -6.67 12.36
N LEU A 436 2.11 -7.30 11.30
CA LEU A 436 2.81 -7.47 10.02
C LEU A 436 2.02 -6.71 8.95
N THR A 437 2.68 -5.82 8.22
CA THR A 437 2.12 -4.93 7.18
C THR A 437 2.80 -5.12 5.84
#